data_AF-A0A240U9N7-F1
#
_entry.id   AF-A0A240U9N7-F1
#
_cell.length_a   1.000
_cell.length_b   1.000
_cell.length_c   1.000
_cell.angle_alpha   90.00
_cell.angle_beta   90.00
_cell.angle_gamma   90.00
#
_symmetry.space_group_name_H-M   'P 1'
#
loop_
_entity.id
_entity.type
_entity.pdbx_description
1 polymer ?
#
loop_
_entity_poly.entity_id
_entity_poly.type
_entity_poly.pdbx_seq_one_letter_code
_entity_poly.pdbx_strand_id
1 'polypeptide(L)'
;MQAPNMQARQGKQAQDEALRSLHRYVYEQLQSDRKDEILQHARQRIGLWKQGRLCSDYYIRFWSGVVSSGDSAVYKQKVLEASERRSLGMMQNTPFSFLLRELR
;
A
#
# COMPACT_ATOMS: atom_id res chain seq x y z
N MET A 1 10.60 -2.38 37.04
CA MET A 1 10.91 -1.92 35.68
C MET A 1 10.05 -2.69 34.69
N GLN A 2 8.91 -2.14 34.28
CA GLN A 2 8.05 -2.64 33.21
C GLN A 2 7.59 -1.41 32.43
N ALA A 3 7.87 -1.33 31.12
CA ALA A 3 7.04 -0.64 30.09
C ALA A 3 7.67 -0.47 28.66
N PRO A 4 8.70 -1.20 28.18
CA PRO A 4 9.08 -1.06 26.75
C PRO A 4 7.98 -1.57 25.79
N ASN A 5 7.03 -2.36 26.28
CA ASN A 5 6.04 -3.07 25.47
C ASN A 5 4.78 -2.24 25.13
N MET A 6 4.42 -1.22 25.93
CA MET A 6 3.23 -0.40 25.64
C MET A 6 3.49 0.68 24.59
N GLN A 7 4.66 1.34 24.65
CA GLN A 7 5.06 2.36 23.66
C GLN A 7 5.26 1.73 22.28
N ALA A 8 5.85 0.54 22.19
CA ALA A 8 6.00 -0.20 20.93
C ALA A 8 4.65 -0.59 20.30
N ARG A 9 3.65 -0.94 21.13
CA ARG A 9 2.29 -1.26 20.65
C ARG A 9 1.55 -0.04 20.14
N GLN A 10 1.64 1.09 20.85
CA GLN A 10 1.01 2.34 20.44
C GLN A 10 1.63 2.90 19.15
N GLY A 11 2.96 2.84 19.01
CA GLY A 11 3.64 3.26 17.78
C GLY A 11 3.25 2.41 16.57
N LYS A 12 3.08 1.10 16.77
CA LYS A 12 2.61 0.20 15.70
C LYS A 12 1.18 0.50 15.28
N GLN A 13 0.28 0.75 16.22
CA GLN A 13 -1.11 1.10 15.92
C GLN A 13 -1.20 2.40 15.10
N ALA A 14 -0.46 3.43 15.48
CA ALA A 14 -0.42 4.69 14.73
C ALA A 14 0.13 4.51 13.30
N GLN A 15 1.13 3.65 13.14
CA GLN A 15 1.67 3.32 11.81
C GLN A 15 0.65 2.56 10.95
N ASP A 16 -0.04 1.58 11.53
CA ASP A 16 -1.06 0.80 10.82
C ASP A 16 -2.26 1.69 10.42
N GLU A 17 -2.66 2.64 11.26
CA GLU A 17 -3.67 3.66 10.96
C GLU A 17 -3.23 4.56 9.79
N ALA A 18 -1.98 5.05 9.81
CA ALA A 18 -1.43 5.88 8.74
C ALA A 18 -1.41 5.13 7.39
N LEU A 19 -1.07 3.84 7.40
CA LEU A 19 -1.14 2.99 6.22
C LEU A 19 -2.57 2.85 5.71
N ARG A 20 -3.55 2.62 6.59
CA ARG A 20 -4.97 2.54 6.20
C ARG A 20 -5.45 3.85 5.56
N SER A 21 -5.08 4.99 6.16
CA SER A 21 -5.41 6.32 5.63
C SER A 21 -4.79 6.55 4.25
N LEU A 22 -3.51 6.19 4.07
CA LEU A 22 -2.87 6.21 2.76
C LEU A 22 -3.65 5.41 1.73
N HIS A 23 -4.00 4.17 2.06
CA HIS A 23 -4.63 3.29 1.10
C HIS A 23 -6.09 3.66 0.80
N ARG A 24 -6.79 4.31 1.73
CA ARG A 24 -8.10 4.94 1.47
C ARG A 24 -7.94 6.10 0.46
N TYR A 25 -6.95 6.98 0.69
CA TYR A 25 -6.66 8.08 -0.23
C TYR A 25 -6.29 7.58 -1.63
N VAL A 26 -5.44 6.54 -1.73
CA VAL A 26 -5.13 5.90 -3.02
C VAL A 26 -6.40 5.44 -3.73
N TYR A 27 -7.33 4.80 -3.02
CA TYR A 27 -8.59 4.34 -3.61
C TYR A 27 -9.45 5.50 -4.14
N GLU A 28 -9.50 6.62 -3.43
CA GLU A 28 -10.18 7.84 -3.90
C GLU A 28 -9.52 8.39 -5.17
N GLN A 29 -8.18 8.47 -5.20
CA GLN A 29 -7.46 8.97 -6.36
C GLN A 29 -7.54 8.02 -7.58
N LEU A 30 -7.69 6.71 -7.37
CA LEU A 30 -7.93 5.76 -8.46
C LEU A 30 -9.32 5.89 -9.10
N GLN A 31 -10.21 6.72 -8.54
CA GLN A 31 -11.50 7.07 -9.11
C GLN A 31 -11.51 8.46 -9.77
N SER A 32 -10.38 9.18 -9.74
CA SER A 32 -10.23 10.49 -10.37
C SER A 32 -9.49 10.41 -11.70
N ASP A 33 -9.35 11.55 -12.38
CA ASP A 33 -8.59 11.67 -13.63
C ASP A 33 -7.09 11.36 -13.47
N ARG A 34 -6.57 11.33 -12.22
CA ARG A 34 -5.17 10.97 -11.91
C ARG A 34 -4.89 9.47 -11.94
N LYS A 35 -5.91 8.64 -12.14
CA LYS A 35 -5.82 7.18 -12.06
C LYS A 35 -4.66 6.62 -12.88
N ASP A 36 -4.54 6.99 -14.16
CA ASP A 36 -3.55 6.41 -15.06
C ASP A 36 -2.12 6.81 -14.68
N GLU A 37 -1.92 8.07 -14.30
CA GLU A 37 -0.65 8.59 -13.75
C GLU A 37 -0.23 7.77 -12.53
N ILE A 38 -1.12 7.64 -11.54
CA ILE A 38 -0.85 6.94 -10.29
C ILE A 38 -0.49 5.46 -10.54
N LEU A 39 -1.23 4.80 -11.42
CA LEU A 39 -0.94 3.42 -11.79
C LEU A 39 0.39 3.30 -12.55
N GLN A 40 0.73 4.25 -13.42
CA GLN A 40 2.03 4.27 -14.10
C GLN A 40 3.19 4.40 -13.11
N HIS A 41 3.11 5.34 -12.16
CA HIS A 41 4.12 5.49 -11.11
C HIS A 41 4.26 4.23 -10.25
N ALA A 42 3.14 3.58 -9.91
CA ALA A 42 3.15 2.32 -9.18
C ALA A 42 3.83 1.19 -9.99
N ARG A 43 3.55 1.07 -11.30
CA ARG A 43 4.22 0.11 -12.20
C ARG A 43 5.72 0.33 -12.24
N GLN A 44 6.18 1.59 -12.37
CA GLN A 44 7.60 1.93 -12.38
C GLN A 44 8.30 1.48 -11.09
N ARG A 45 7.69 1.74 -9.93
CA ARG A 45 8.23 1.30 -8.63
C ARG A 45 8.31 -0.22 -8.51
N ILE A 46 7.28 -0.94 -8.94
CA ILE A 46 7.32 -2.41 -8.98
C ILE A 46 8.45 -2.90 -9.90
N GLY A 47 8.66 -2.23 -11.04
CA GLY A 47 9.78 -2.51 -11.94
C GLY A 47 11.14 -2.36 -11.25
N LEU A 48 11.36 -1.26 -10.53
CA LEU A 48 12.58 -1.03 -9.76
C LEU A 48 12.78 -2.09 -8.67
N TRP A 49 11.71 -2.49 -7.97
CA TRP A 49 11.79 -3.57 -6.97
C TRP A 49 12.25 -4.88 -7.60
N LYS A 50 11.72 -5.21 -8.77
CA LYS A 50 12.05 -6.45 -9.49
C LYS A 50 13.49 -6.44 -10.00
N GLN A 51 13.93 -5.32 -10.57
CA GLN A 51 15.30 -5.17 -11.09
C GLN A 51 16.34 -5.20 -9.96
N GLY A 52 16.08 -4.47 -8.87
CA GLY A 52 16.99 -4.38 -7.73
C GLY A 52 16.87 -5.51 -6.71
N ARG A 53 15.94 -6.48 -6.91
CA ARG A 53 15.60 -7.52 -5.92
C ARG A 53 15.26 -6.95 -4.54
N LEU A 54 14.56 -5.82 -4.51
CA LEU A 54 14.29 -5.03 -3.29
C LEU A 54 13.02 -5.48 -2.55
N CYS A 55 12.22 -6.35 -3.16
CA CYS A 55 10.97 -6.83 -2.60
C CYS A 55 10.79 -8.31 -2.96
N SER A 56 10.10 -9.07 -2.11
CA SER A 56 9.87 -10.50 -2.38
C SER A 56 8.93 -10.71 -3.56
N ASP A 57 9.11 -11.82 -4.27
CA ASP A 57 8.27 -12.20 -5.41
C ASP A 57 6.78 -12.27 -5.06
N TYR A 58 6.46 -12.60 -3.80
CA TYR A 58 5.09 -12.63 -3.31
C TYR A 58 4.42 -11.26 -3.39
N TYR A 59 5.08 -10.21 -2.89
CA TYR A 59 4.56 -8.84 -2.94
C TYR A 59 4.57 -8.29 -4.37
N ILE A 60 5.63 -8.58 -5.15
CA ILE A 60 5.70 -8.17 -6.55
C ILE A 60 4.54 -8.74 -7.34
N ARG A 61 4.22 -10.04 -7.20
CA ARG A 61 3.09 -10.67 -7.89
C ARG A 61 1.76 -10.08 -7.46
N PHE A 62 1.55 -9.88 -6.16
CA PHE A 62 0.32 -9.28 -5.63
C PHE A 62 0.09 -7.88 -6.22
N TRP A 63 1.08 -6.99 -6.09
CA TRP A 63 0.95 -5.61 -6.54
C TRP A 63 0.92 -5.47 -8.05
N SER A 64 1.67 -6.29 -8.78
CA SER A 64 1.54 -6.34 -10.25
C SER A 64 0.12 -6.70 -10.66
N GLY A 65 -0.50 -7.69 -10.00
CA GLY A 65 -1.88 -8.08 -10.29
C GLY A 65 -2.91 -6.99 -9.97
N VAL A 66 -2.72 -6.23 -8.88
CA VAL A 66 -3.61 -5.11 -8.51
C VAL A 66 -3.42 -3.91 -9.45
N VAL A 67 -2.19 -3.54 -9.78
CA VAL A 67 -1.90 -2.35 -10.59
C VAL A 67 -2.21 -2.59 -12.08
N SER A 68 -1.99 -3.81 -12.57
CA SER A 68 -2.30 -4.15 -13.96
C SER A 68 -3.79 -4.36 -14.22
N SER A 69 -4.62 -4.63 -13.19
CA SER A 69 -6.07 -4.68 -13.40
C SER A 69 -6.63 -3.30 -13.79
N GLY A 70 -6.00 -2.23 -13.31
CA GLY A 70 -6.48 -0.86 -13.52
C GLY A 70 -7.90 -0.63 -12.99
N ASP A 71 -8.41 -1.51 -12.14
CA ASP A 71 -9.77 -1.50 -11.64
C ASP A 71 -9.76 -1.14 -10.14
N SER A 72 -10.40 -0.03 -9.79
CA SER A 72 -10.51 0.44 -8.41
C SER A 72 -11.32 -0.53 -7.55
N ALA A 73 -12.27 -1.29 -8.12
CA ALA A 73 -13.01 -2.33 -7.41
C ALA A 73 -12.10 -3.50 -6.99
N VAL A 74 -11.20 -3.93 -7.88
CA VAL A 74 -10.17 -4.95 -7.56
C VAL A 74 -9.25 -4.45 -6.46
N TYR A 75 -8.85 -3.18 -6.52
CA TYR A 75 -8.05 -2.56 -5.47
C TYR A 75 -8.79 -2.58 -4.12
N LYS A 76 -10.05 -2.12 -4.09
CA LYS A 76 -10.89 -2.10 -2.88
C LYS A 76 -10.99 -3.49 -2.25
N GLN A 77 -11.36 -4.49 -3.05
CA GLN A 77 -11.55 -5.86 -2.59
C GLN A 77 -10.25 -6.47 -2.04
N LYS A 78 -9.12 -6.32 -2.75
CA LYS A 78 -7.87 -6.99 -2.41
C LYS A 78 -7.05 -6.27 -1.35
N VAL A 79 -7.20 -4.96 -1.23
CA VAL A 79 -6.37 -4.11 -0.37
C VAL A 79 -7.16 -3.59 0.83
N LEU A 80 -8.35 -3.02 0.63
CA LEU A 80 -9.11 -2.38 1.71
C LEU A 80 -10.03 -3.35 2.47
N GLU A 81 -10.67 -4.28 1.76
CA GLU A 81 -11.68 -5.19 2.33
C GLU A 81 -11.14 -6.59 2.65
N ALA A 82 -9.87 -6.86 2.32
CA ALA A 82 -9.21 -8.10 2.71
C ALA A 82 -9.11 -8.22 4.24
N SER A 83 -8.99 -9.46 4.75
CA SER A 83 -8.74 -9.72 6.18
C SER A 83 -7.60 -8.83 6.70
N GLU A 84 -7.74 -8.29 7.91
CA GLU A 84 -6.81 -7.31 8.49
C GLU A 84 -5.34 -7.72 8.34
N ARG A 85 -5.00 -8.97 8.72
CA ARG A 85 -3.63 -9.49 8.61
C ARG A 85 -3.07 -9.40 7.19
N ARG A 86 -3.89 -9.74 6.20
CA ARG A 86 -3.50 -9.70 4.77
C ARG A 86 -3.37 -8.26 4.29
N SER A 87 -4.36 -7.43 4.61
CA SER A 87 -4.42 -6.03 4.20
C SER A 87 -3.19 -5.26 4.71
N LEU A 88 -2.95 -5.23 6.02
CA LEU A 88 -1.80 -4.54 6.62
C LEU A 88 -0.47 -5.07 6.11
N GLY A 89 -0.34 -6.39 5.97
CA GLY A 89 0.87 -7.01 5.43
C GLY A 89 1.21 -6.53 4.02
N MET A 90 0.20 -6.32 3.15
CA MET A 90 0.41 -5.77 1.82
C MET A 90 0.70 -4.26 1.87
N MET A 91 -0.04 -3.50 2.70
CA MET A 91 0.10 -2.04 2.80
C MET A 91 1.50 -1.62 3.26
N GLN A 92 2.15 -2.39 4.12
CA GLN A 92 3.54 -2.12 4.56
C GLN A 92 4.54 -2.14 3.40
N ASN A 93 4.27 -2.92 2.35
CA ASN A 93 5.11 -3.03 1.16
C ASN A 93 4.38 -2.46 -0.07
N THR A 94 3.93 -1.21 0.03
CA THR A 94 3.08 -0.58 -0.98
C THR A 94 3.87 0.19 -2.05
N PRO A 95 3.52 0.05 -3.35
CA PRO A 95 4.11 0.87 -4.40
C PRO A 95 3.61 2.32 -4.36
N PHE A 96 2.58 2.61 -3.57
CA PHE A 96 1.91 3.91 -3.50
C PHE A 96 2.50 4.89 -2.48
N SER A 97 3.62 4.55 -1.81
CA SER A 97 4.19 5.44 -0.77
C SER A 97 4.64 6.82 -1.28
N PHE A 98 4.69 7.06 -2.59
CA PHE A 98 4.95 8.40 -3.15
C PHE A 98 3.82 9.40 -2.84
N LEU A 99 2.59 8.90 -2.66
CA LEU A 99 1.43 9.71 -2.28
C LEU A 99 1.42 10.11 -0.80
N LEU A 100 2.31 9.57 0.04
CA LEU A 100 2.42 9.99 1.45
C LEU A 100 2.73 11.47 1.60
N ARG A 101 3.35 12.10 0.60
CA ARG A 101 3.66 13.54 0.64
C ARG A 101 2.41 14.41 0.49
N GLU A 102 1.32 13.86 -0.04
CA GLU A 102 0.05 14.55 -0.28
C GLU A 102 -0.89 14.46 0.93
N LEU A 103 -0.58 13.59 1.90
CA LEU A 103 -1.34 13.39 3.15
C LEU A 103 -0.77 14.15 4.36
N ARG A 104 0.22 15.02 4.14
CA ARG A 104 0.88 15.79 5.20
C ARG A 104 0.28 17.16 5.37
#